data_AF-A0A176S6J8-F1
#
_entry.id   AF-A0A176S6J8-F1
#
_cell.length_a   1.000
_cell.length_b   1.000
_cell.length_c   1.000
_cell.angle_alpha   90.00
_cell.angle_beta   90.00
_cell.angle_gamma   90.00
#
_symmetry.space_group_name_H-M   'P 1'
#
loop_
_entity.id
_entity.type
_entity.pdbx_description
1 polymer ?
#
loop_
_entity_poly.entity_id
_entity_poly.type
_entity_poly.pdbx_seq_one_letter_code
_entity_poly.pdbx_strand_id
1 'polypeptide(L)'
;MELKLKGEDASIDVSQPLTVTMNWTTAADFDLAAVYETRDGKQGIVYYGELGKLQDFPFMALSGDDGVGGPKGSKEEVLQINRLYEMNYVWLFCWDYNMVQRGQAGRFQYSDVILTIVDVFGNSVSVNIDTGQEGNVCCIATIDNSHPEGVKFINYSQVGTLKGLKTLEQLVAVARQFVI
;
A
#
# COMPACT_ATOMS: atom_id res chain seq x y z
N MET A 1 -5.39 -1.94 16.31
CA MET A 1 -4.02 -1.75 16.83
C MET A 1 -3.28 -0.81 15.90
N GLU A 2 -2.36 0.01 16.38
CA GLU A 2 -1.55 0.92 15.54
C GLU A 2 -0.08 0.50 15.61
N LEU A 3 0.57 0.38 14.44
CA LEU A 3 2.01 0.17 14.29
C LEU A 3 2.65 1.53 14.03
N LYS A 4 3.31 2.10 15.04
CA LYS A 4 3.80 3.48 15.04
C LYS A 4 5.21 3.60 14.48
N LEU A 5 6.06 2.63 14.79
CA LEU A 5 7.47 2.68 14.40
C LEU A 5 7.69 1.81 13.17
N LYS A 6 8.56 2.29 12.29
CA LYS A 6 9.07 1.50 11.18
C LYS A 6 9.67 0.19 11.68
N GLY A 7 9.27 -0.92 11.08
CA GLY A 7 9.66 -2.28 11.44
C GLY A 7 8.76 -2.94 12.48
N GLU A 8 7.83 -2.21 13.12
CA GLU A 8 6.81 -2.85 13.95
C GLU A 8 5.89 -3.73 13.08
N ASP A 9 5.52 -4.88 13.63
CA ASP A 9 4.68 -5.86 12.96
C ASP A 9 3.54 -6.37 13.84
N ALA A 10 2.49 -6.86 13.18
CA ALA A 10 1.41 -7.60 13.80
C ALA A 10 1.08 -8.85 12.99
N SER A 11 0.76 -9.94 13.68
CA SER A 11 0.21 -11.13 13.04
C SER A 11 -1.19 -10.86 12.51
N ILE A 12 -1.48 -11.34 11.31
CA ILE A 12 -2.80 -11.23 10.68
C ILE A 12 -3.25 -12.57 10.12
N ASP A 13 -4.56 -12.79 10.07
CA ASP A 13 -5.16 -13.94 9.39
C ASP A 13 -5.43 -13.60 7.92
N VAL A 14 -4.85 -14.39 7.01
CA VAL A 14 -4.98 -14.23 5.56
C VAL A 14 -5.81 -15.33 4.91
N SER A 15 -6.41 -16.21 5.71
CA SER A 15 -7.32 -17.25 5.24
C SER A 15 -8.65 -16.67 4.75
N GLN A 16 -8.96 -15.44 5.17
CA GLN A 16 -10.15 -14.69 4.80
C GLN A 16 -9.80 -13.46 3.97
N PRO A 17 -10.78 -12.89 3.24
CA PRO A 17 -10.61 -11.60 2.60
C PRO A 17 -10.20 -10.49 3.58
N LEU A 18 -9.37 -9.57 3.10
CA LEU A 18 -8.99 -8.37 3.82
C LEU A 18 -9.47 -7.13 3.07
N THR A 19 -9.86 -6.11 3.84
CA THR A 19 -10.08 -4.75 3.33
C THR A 19 -8.93 -3.88 3.77
N VAL A 20 -8.28 -3.22 2.83
CA VAL A 20 -7.26 -2.20 3.05
C VAL A 20 -7.88 -0.85 2.73
N THR A 21 -7.79 0.09 3.65
CA THR A 21 -8.34 1.44 3.49
C THR A 21 -7.23 2.46 3.72
N MET A 22 -7.06 3.36 2.76
CA MET A 22 -6.17 4.52 2.88
C MET A 22 -7.02 5.78 3.02
N ASN A 23 -6.81 6.55 4.09
CA ASN A 23 -7.55 7.77 4.38
C ASN A 23 -6.61 8.96 4.58
N TRP A 24 -7.00 10.16 4.12
CA TRP A 24 -6.25 11.40 4.31
C TRP A 24 -7.12 12.65 4.15
N THR A 25 -6.66 13.79 4.68
CA THR A 25 -7.24 15.13 4.43
C THR A 25 -6.24 16.10 3.80
N THR A 26 -4.95 15.74 3.81
CA THR A 26 -3.87 16.49 3.16
C THR A 26 -4.26 16.83 1.73
N ALA A 27 -4.05 18.08 1.32
CA ALA A 27 -4.40 18.58 0.00
C ALA A 27 -3.42 18.08 -1.09
N ALA A 28 -3.29 16.77 -1.21
CA ALA A 28 -2.45 16.04 -2.14
C ALA A 28 -3.24 14.96 -2.88
N ASP A 29 -2.68 14.55 -4.01
CA ASP A 29 -3.24 13.57 -4.92
C ASP A 29 -2.55 12.24 -4.63
N PHE A 30 -2.98 11.62 -3.53
CA PHE A 30 -2.41 10.37 -3.04
C PHE A 30 -3.20 9.21 -3.61
N ASP A 31 -2.52 8.29 -4.31
CA ASP A 31 -3.16 7.08 -4.81
C ASP A 31 -2.66 5.86 -4.04
N LEU A 32 -3.56 4.95 -3.72
CA LEU A 32 -3.27 3.63 -3.16
C LEU A 32 -2.92 2.66 -4.29
N ALA A 33 -1.88 1.88 -4.07
CA ALA A 33 -1.52 0.78 -4.96
C ALA A 33 -1.05 -0.44 -4.19
N ALA A 34 -1.25 -1.62 -4.78
CA ALA A 34 -0.72 -2.88 -4.27
C ALA A 34 0.16 -3.52 -5.32
N VAL A 35 1.46 -3.64 -5.01
CA VAL A 35 2.37 -4.50 -5.75
C VAL A 35 2.38 -5.85 -5.06
N TYR A 36 2.30 -6.93 -5.83
CA TYR A 36 2.26 -8.27 -5.25
C TYR A 36 3.28 -9.20 -5.91
N GLU A 37 3.66 -10.23 -5.17
CA GLU A 37 4.40 -11.39 -5.66
C GLU A 37 3.67 -12.64 -5.20
N THR A 38 3.26 -13.48 -6.15
CA THR A 38 2.56 -14.75 -5.89
C THR A 38 3.50 -15.84 -5.40
N ARG A 39 2.94 -16.96 -4.88
CA ARG A 39 3.73 -18.15 -4.50
C ARG A 39 4.58 -18.72 -5.64
N ASP A 40 4.13 -18.59 -6.89
CA ASP A 40 4.86 -19.02 -8.09
C ASP A 40 5.79 -17.94 -8.67
N GLY A 41 5.97 -16.81 -7.97
CA GLY A 41 6.93 -15.75 -8.30
C GLY A 41 6.44 -14.75 -9.35
N LYS A 42 5.17 -14.80 -9.75
CA LYS A 42 4.57 -13.81 -10.64
C LYS A 42 4.39 -12.49 -9.89
N GLN A 43 4.87 -11.41 -10.48
CA GLN A 43 4.71 -10.06 -9.95
C GLN A 43 3.66 -9.27 -10.76
N GLY A 44 2.98 -8.34 -10.11
CA GLY A 44 2.06 -7.42 -10.75
C GLY A 44 1.66 -6.27 -9.84
N ILE A 45 0.75 -5.42 -10.33
CA ILE A 45 0.27 -4.23 -9.62
C ILE A 45 -1.23 -4.08 -9.78
N VAL A 46 -1.89 -3.62 -8.71
CA VAL A 46 -3.24 -3.06 -8.73
C VAL A 46 -3.15 -1.60 -8.33
N TYR A 47 -3.70 -0.69 -9.14
CA TYR A 47 -3.65 0.76 -8.95
C TYR A 47 -4.74 1.44 -9.77
N TYR A 48 -4.89 2.77 -9.69
CA TYR A 48 -5.95 3.50 -10.41
C TYR A 48 -6.03 3.20 -11.92
N GLY A 49 -4.90 2.88 -12.58
CA GLY A 49 -4.86 2.56 -14.01
C GLY A 49 -5.24 1.11 -14.34
N GLU A 50 -5.16 0.20 -13.35
CA GLU A 50 -5.53 -1.21 -13.45
C GLU A 50 -6.14 -1.66 -12.13
N LEU A 51 -7.45 -1.45 -11.99
CA LEU A 51 -8.18 -1.61 -10.73
C LEU A 51 -8.26 -3.05 -10.23
N GLY A 52 -7.97 -4.04 -11.06
CA GLY A 52 -8.11 -5.46 -10.71
C GLY A 52 -9.57 -5.92 -10.56
N LYS A 53 -9.75 -7.17 -10.14
CA LYS A 53 -11.05 -7.82 -9.91
C LYS A 53 -10.93 -8.83 -8.77
N LEU A 54 -12.02 -9.07 -8.05
CA LEU A 54 -12.05 -10.02 -6.93
C LEU A 54 -12.29 -11.47 -7.36
N GLN A 55 -12.90 -11.66 -8.51
CA GLN A 55 -13.28 -12.96 -9.08
C GLN A 55 -12.25 -13.51 -10.08
N ASP A 56 -11.37 -12.65 -10.58
CA ASP A 56 -10.32 -13.00 -11.53
C ASP A 56 -8.97 -12.65 -10.90
N PHE A 57 -7.90 -13.33 -11.34
CA PHE A 57 -6.54 -12.95 -10.94
C PHE A 57 -6.31 -11.44 -11.20
N PRO A 58 -5.78 -10.66 -10.24
CA PRO A 58 -5.06 -11.09 -9.04
C PRO A 58 -5.90 -11.29 -7.76
N PHE A 59 -7.23 -11.37 -7.87
CA PHE A 59 -8.16 -11.47 -6.74
C PHE A 59 -8.07 -10.28 -5.77
N MET A 60 -7.71 -9.13 -6.34
CA MET A 60 -7.60 -7.84 -5.67
C MET A 60 -8.33 -6.79 -6.50
N ALA A 61 -9.06 -5.89 -5.84
CA ALA A 61 -9.79 -4.82 -6.50
C ALA A 61 -9.68 -3.50 -5.73
N LEU A 62 -9.29 -2.43 -6.43
CA LEU A 62 -9.25 -1.07 -5.92
C LEU A 62 -10.58 -0.35 -6.23
N SER A 63 -11.09 0.44 -5.29
CA SER A 63 -12.37 1.16 -5.40
C SER A 63 -12.40 2.22 -6.49
N GLY A 64 -11.24 2.73 -6.90
CA GLY A 64 -11.10 3.84 -7.83
C GLY A 64 -9.97 4.78 -7.39
N ASP A 65 -10.06 6.01 -7.84
CA ASP A 65 -9.16 7.12 -7.50
C ASP A 65 -10.00 8.24 -6.90
N ASP A 66 -9.76 8.52 -5.61
CA ASP A 66 -10.40 9.61 -4.86
C ASP A 66 -9.49 10.84 -4.74
N GLY A 67 -8.28 10.77 -5.33
CA GLY A 67 -7.35 11.86 -5.52
C GLY A 67 -7.93 13.02 -6.32
N VAL A 68 -8.77 12.72 -7.33
CA VAL A 68 -9.36 13.70 -8.27
C VAL A 68 -10.76 14.20 -7.86
N GLY A 69 -10.94 15.54 -7.80
CA GLY A 69 -12.25 16.19 -7.96
C GLY A 69 -13.24 16.13 -6.79
N GLY A 70 -12.94 15.39 -5.72
CA GLY A 70 -13.74 15.39 -4.48
C GLY A 70 -13.74 16.75 -3.75
N PRO A 71 -14.80 17.09 -2.98
CA PRO A 71 -14.82 18.29 -2.16
C PRO A 71 -13.61 18.34 -1.22
N LYS A 72 -13.17 19.55 -0.83
CA LYS A 72 -12.18 19.71 0.25
C LYS A 72 -12.68 18.94 1.48
N GLY A 73 -11.97 17.90 1.90
CA GLY A 73 -12.44 16.99 2.95
C GLY A 73 -11.64 15.70 3.03
N SER A 74 -12.16 14.74 3.81
CA SER A 74 -11.62 13.38 3.93
C SER A 74 -11.72 12.66 2.58
N LYS A 75 -10.60 12.10 2.14
CA LYS A 75 -10.47 11.23 0.96
C LYS A 75 -10.23 9.81 1.43
N GLU A 76 -10.72 8.84 0.67
CA GLU A 76 -10.60 7.42 0.99
C GLU A 76 -10.38 6.58 -0.28
N GLU A 77 -9.42 5.67 -0.24
CA GLU A 77 -9.32 4.60 -1.24
C GLU A 77 -9.32 3.24 -0.57
N VAL A 78 -10.08 2.31 -1.16
CA VAL A 78 -10.31 0.98 -0.59
C VAL A 78 -9.83 -0.08 -1.55
N LEU A 79 -8.94 -0.95 -1.09
CA LEU A 79 -8.48 -2.13 -1.78
C LEU A 79 -9.02 -3.38 -1.06
N GLN A 80 -9.69 -4.26 -1.79
CA GLN A 80 -10.14 -5.56 -1.29
C GLN A 80 -9.21 -6.67 -1.80
N ILE A 81 -8.87 -7.63 -0.95
CA ILE A 81 -7.96 -8.75 -1.25
C ILE A 81 -8.62 -10.07 -0.81
N ASN A 82 -8.94 -10.98 -1.74
CA ASN A 82 -9.65 -12.24 -1.43
C ASN A 82 -8.75 -13.47 -1.27
N ARG A 83 -7.61 -13.53 -1.99
CA ARG A 83 -6.76 -14.72 -2.05
C ARG A 83 -5.32 -14.44 -1.64
N LEU A 84 -5.16 -13.77 -0.51
CA LEU A 84 -3.86 -13.38 0.02
C LEU A 84 -2.96 -14.58 0.36
N TYR A 85 -3.55 -15.75 0.65
CA TYR A 85 -2.81 -17.00 0.84
C TYR A 85 -2.04 -17.47 -0.41
N GLU A 86 -2.44 -17.04 -1.61
CA GLU A 86 -1.73 -17.30 -2.88
C GLU A 86 -0.55 -16.34 -3.12
N MET A 87 -0.31 -15.39 -2.20
CA MET A 87 0.75 -14.38 -2.31
C MET A 87 1.89 -14.66 -1.32
N ASN A 88 3.13 -14.41 -1.74
CA ASN A 88 4.29 -14.29 -0.84
C ASN A 88 4.31 -12.89 -0.22
N TYR A 89 4.15 -11.87 -1.05
CA TYR A 89 4.23 -10.47 -0.62
C TYR A 89 3.10 -9.65 -1.23
N VAL A 90 2.57 -8.72 -0.44
CA VAL A 90 1.82 -7.56 -0.94
C VAL A 90 2.41 -6.31 -0.32
N TRP A 91 2.99 -5.46 -1.16
CA TRP A 91 3.51 -4.14 -0.78
C TRP A 91 2.46 -3.08 -1.06
N LEU A 92 2.01 -2.43 0.00
CA LEU A 92 0.97 -1.40 -0.05
C LEU A 92 1.64 -0.03 -0.17
N PHE A 93 1.49 0.55 -1.35
CA PHE A 93 2.09 1.81 -1.73
C PHE A 93 1.09 2.95 -1.67
N CYS A 94 1.62 4.12 -1.37
CA CYS A 94 1.00 5.39 -1.66
C CYS A 94 1.97 6.26 -2.46
N TRP A 95 1.51 6.94 -3.50
CA TRP A 95 2.32 7.94 -4.20
C TRP A 95 1.58 9.26 -4.35
N ASP A 96 2.33 10.37 -4.36
CA ASP A 96 1.78 11.68 -4.75
C ASP A 96 1.86 11.77 -6.28
N TYR A 97 0.74 11.47 -6.96
CA TYR A 97 0.70 11.27 -8.41
C TYR A 97 1.36 12.43 -9.18
N ASN A 98 0.95 13.65 -8.85
CA ASN A 98 1.48 14.86 -9.47
C ASN A 98 3.00 15.02 -9.26
N MET A 99 3.51 14.64 -8.09
CA MET A 99 4.94 14.75 -7.77
C MET A 99 5.76 13.63 -8.40
N VAL A 100 5.21 12.42 -8.53
CA VAL A 100 5.81 11.33 -9.31
C VAL A 100 5.97 11.75 -10.77
N GLN A 101 4.93 12.31 -11.40
CA GLN A 101 5.00 12.77 -12.79
C GLN A 101 6.05 13.87 -12.98
N ARG A 102 6.23 14.75 -11.99
CA ARG A 102 7.21 15.85 -12.03
C ARG A 102 8.61 15.44 -11.57
N GLY A 103 8.76 14.26 -10.96
CA GLY A 103 10.01 13.83 -10.34
C GLY A 103 10.44 14.71 -9.16
N GLN A 104 9.48 15.29 -8.45
CA GLN A 104 9.69 16.17 -7.29
C GLN A 104 9.34 15.42 -6.00
N ALA A 105 9.78 15.92 -4.85
CA ALA A 105 9.39 15.35 -3.56
C ALA A 105 7.87 15.44 -3.35
N GLY A 106 7.28 14.35 -2.86
CA GLY A 106 5.89 14.27 -2.43
C GLY A 106 5.71 14.84 -1.03
N ARG A 107 4.44 14.95 -0.62
CA ARG A 107 4.05 15.62 0.63
C ARG A 107 3.89 14.68 1.82
N PHE A 108 4.64 13.59 1.88
CA PHE A 108 4.47 12.56 2.92
C PHE A 108 4.86 13.00 4.34
N GLN A 109 5.96 13.75 4.48
CA GLN A 109 6.49 14.14 5.79
C GLN A 109 5.49 14.92 6.66
N TYR A 110 4.52 15.58 6.02
CA TYR A 110 3.48 16.36 6.69
C TYR A 110 2.07 15.85 6.35
N SER A 111 1.99 14.64 5.81
CA SER A 111 0.69 14.05 5.47
C SER A 111 0.04 13.41 6.69
N ASP A 112 -1.28 13.33 6.63
CA ASP A 112 -2.12 12.62 7.59
C ASP A 112 -2.62 11.28 7.01
N VAL A 113 -1.84 10.68 6.10
CA VAL A 113 -2.22 9.42 5.46
C VAL A 113 -2.16 8.28 6.48
N ILE A 114 -3.30 7.61 6.64
CA ILE A 114 -3.43 6.42 7.48
C ILE A 114 -3.85 5.26 6.58
N LEU A 115 -3.09 4.17 6.64
CA LEU A 115 -3.44 2.90 6.04
C LEU A 115 -3.95 1.96 7.12
N THR A 116 -5.15 1.41 6.95
CA THR A 116 -5.76 0.45 7.87
C THR A 116 -6.11 -0.83 7.12
N ILE A 117 -5.76 -1.97 7.70
CA ILE A 117 -6.27 -3.27 7.26
C ILE A 117 -7.32 -3.76 8.24
N VAL A 118 -8.39 -4.36 7.72
CA VAL A 118 -9.51 -4.92 8.48
C VAL A 118 -9.83 -6.32 7.96
N ASP A 119 -9.92 -7.29 8.88
CA ASP A 119 -10.36 -8.64 8.56
C ASP A 119 -11.90 -8.77 8.61
N VAL A 120 -12.42 -9.94 8.21
CA VAL A 120 -13.87 -10.22 8.23
C VAL A 120 -14.48 -10.26 9.63
N PHE A 121 -13.66 -10.31 10.68
CA PHE A 121 -14.09 -10.31 12.08
C PHE A 121 -14.05 -8.92 12.71
N GLY A 122 -13.60 -7.90 11.95
CA GLY A 122 -13.47 -6.52 12.40
C GLY A 122 -12.18 -6.22 13.17
N ASN A 123 -11.23 -7.17 13.23
CA ASN A 123 -9.91 -6.87 13.77
C ASN A 123 -9.19 -5.94 12.81
N SER A 124 -8.54 -4.90 13.35
CA SER A 124 -7.87 -3.89 12.55
C SER A 124 -6.46 -3.60 13.01
N VAL A 125 -5.58 -3.37 12.04
CA VAL A 125 -4.22 -2.87 12.24
C VAL A 125 -4.01 -1.66 11.34
N SER A 126 -3.45 -0.59 11.88
CA SER A 126 -3.23 0.66 11.14
C SER A 126 -1.78 1.13 11.19
N VAL A 127 -1.38 1.84 10.15
CA VAL A 127 -0.09 2.54 10.02
C VAL A 127 -0.40 3.98 9.66
N ASN A 128 0.04 4.92 10.49
CA ASN A 128 0.15 6.32 10.09
C ASN A 128 1.52 6.51 9.43
N ILE A 129 1.56 7.14 8.26
CA ILE A 129 2.82 7.30 7.53
C ILE A 129 3.75 8.22 8.33
N ASP A 130 4.93 7.71 8.70
CA ASP A 130 6.06 8.52 9.17
C ASP A 130 7.31 8.14 8.38
N THR A 131 7.60 8.91 7.34
CA THR A 131 8.66 8.54 6.38
C THR A 131 10.06 8.91 6.85
N GLY A 132 10.19 9.86 7.78
CA GLY A 132 11.47 10.46 8.22
C GLY A 132 12.34 11.10 7.12
N GLN A 133 11.97 10.95 5.85
CA GLN A 133 12.71 11.33 4.65
C GLN A 133 11.77 11.85 3.56
N GLU A 134 12.33 12.64 2.64
CA GLU A 134 11.60 13.12 1.46
C GLU A 134 11.56 12.05 0.35
N GLY A 135 10.42 11.98 -0.34
CA GLY A 135 10.21 11.11 -1.50
C GLY A 135 8.81 11.32 -2.07
N ASN A 136 8.52 10.73 -3.23
CA ASN A 136 7.23 10.86 -3.91
C ASN A 136 6.45 9.56 -4.09
N VAL A 137 7.05 8.46 -3.66
CA VAL A 137 6.39 7.18 -3.45
C VAL A 137 6.76 6.66 -2.07
N CYS A 138 5.81 6.06 -1.37
CA CYS A 138 5.97 5.47 -0.05
C CYS A 138 5.43 4.03 -0.07
N CYS A 139 6.25 3.05 0.26
CA CYS A 139 5.79 1.73 0.69
C CYS A 139 5.36 1.86 2.15
N ILE A 140 4.05 2.01 2.40
CA ILE A 140 3.51 2.24 3.74
C ILE A 140 3.70 0.99 4.58
N ALA A 141 3.25 -0.15 4.05
CA ALA A 141 3.25 -1.40 4.78
C ALA A 141 3.44 -2.59 3.83
N THR A 142 3.91 -3.69 4.41
CA THR A 142 4.06 -4.96 3.70
C THR A 142 3.26 -6.03 4.41
N ILE A 143 2.51 -6.81 3.64
CA ILE A 143 2.01 -8.10 4.07
C ILE A 143 3.02 -9.15 3.63
N ASP A 144 3.74 -9.72 4.59
CA ASP A 144 4.71 -10.79 4.38
C ASP A 144 4.10 -12.13 4.78
N ASN A 145 3.76 -12.93 3.77
CA ASN A 145 3.23 -14.28 3.88
C ASN A 145 4.28 -15.32 3.43
N SER A 146 5.54 -14.92 3.24
CA SER A 146 6.58 -15.79 2.68
C SER A 146 7.12 -16.83 3.67
N HIS A 147 6.84 -16.67 4.96
CA HIS A 147 7.36 -17.52 6.04
C HIS A 147 6.29 -18.48 6.60
N PRO A 148 6.67 -19.71 6.99
CA PRO A 148 5.74 -20.70 7.56
C PRO A 148 5.27 -20.33 8.99
N GLU A 149 5.98 -19.42 9.67
CA GLU A 149 5.68 -19.01 11.06
C GLU A 149 4.39 -18.21 11.19
N GLY A 150 3.87 -17.68 10.07
CA GLY A 150 2.65 -16.91 10.01
C GLY A 150 2.81 -15.65 9.18
N VAL A 151 1.68 -14.98 8.95
CA VAL A 151 1.66 -13.76 8.12
C VAL A 151 1.83 -12.53 8.99
N LYS A 152 2.70 -11.65 8.54
CA LYS A 152 2.99 -10.38 9.21
C LYS A 152 2.50 -9.20 8.38
N PHE A 153 1.83 -8.27 9.05
CA PHE A 153 1.64 -6.93 8.56
C PHE A 153 2.68 -6.01 9.20
N ILE A 154 3.53 -5.41 8.38
CA ILE A 154 4.74 -4.70 8.83
C ILE A 154 4.63 -3.23 8.42
N ASN A 155 4.80 -2.30 9.37
CA ASN A 155 4.97 -0.88 9.06
C ASN A 155 6.33 -0.69 8.37
N TYR A 156 6.32 -0.31 7.10
CA TYR A 156 7.54 0.00 6.35
C TYR A 156 7.81 1.50 6.32
N SER A 157 6.78 2.33 6.13
CA SER A 157 6.86 3.78 5.93
C SER A 157 8.09 4.22 5.12
N GLN A 158 8.38 3.48 4.05
CA GLN A 158 9.63 3.61 3.32
C GLN A 158 9.42 4.42 2.05
N VAL A 159 10.14 5.53 1.92
CA VAL A 159 10.06 6.37 0.74
C VAL A 159 11.10 6.07 -0.32
N GLY A 160 10.72 6.38 -1.56
CA GLY A 160 11.61 6.50 -2.70
C GLY A 160 11.25 7.72 -3.54
N THR A 161 12.11 8.05 -4.50
CA THR A 161 11.85 9.12 -5.47
C THR A 161 11.88 8.55 -6.88
N LEU A 162 10.77 8.66 -7.60
CA LEU A 162 10.62 8.27 -8.99
C LEU A 162 10.50 9.50 -9.89
N LYS A 163 10.98 9.41 -11.13
CA LYS A 163 10.81 10.42 -12.19
C LYS A 163 9.84 9.86 -13.24
N GLY A 164 8.57 9.76 -12.83
CA GLY A 164 7.56 8.93 -13.46
C GLY A 164 7.64 7.47 -13.05
N LEU A 165 6.49 6.80 -13.07
CA LEU A 165 6.37 5.36 -12.89
C LEU A 165 6.27 4.70 -14.26
N LYS A 166 7.32 3.97 -14.65
CA LYS A 166 7.44 3.31 -15.96
C LYS A 166 7.35 1.80 -15.85
N THR A 167 7.89 1.23 -14.77
CA THR A 167 7.96 -0.23 -14.61
C THR A 167 7.70 -0.63 -13.16
N LEU A 168 7.26 -1.88 -12.99
CA LEU A 168 6.99 -2.47 -11.69
C LEU A 168 8.25 -2.57 -10.83
N GLU A 169 9.39 -2.87 -11.46
CA GLU A 169 10.67 -3.04 -10.79
C GLU A 169 11.11 -1.77 -10.06
N GLN A 170 10.67 -0.58 -10.51
CA GLN A 170 10.93 0.67 -9.81
C GLN A 170 10.26 0.69 -8.43
N LEU A 171 9.02 0.21 -8.32
CA LEU A 171 8.31 0.12 -7.04
C LEU A 171 8.89 -0.99 -6.18
N VAL A 172 9.12 -2.17 -6.76
CA VAL A 172 9.73 -3.30 -6.05
C VAL A 172 11.11 -2.91 -5.50
N ALA A 173 11.89 -2.11 -6.23
CA ALA A 173 13.16 -1.58 -5.74
C ALA A 173 12.98 -0.68 -4.49
N VAL A 174 11.95 0.17 -4.44
CA VAL A 174 11.66 0.99 -3.25
C VAL A 174 11.36 0.11 -2.04
N ALA A 175 10.52 -0.93 -2.21
CA ALA A 175 10.21 -1.86 -1.13
C ALA A 175 11.45 -2.65 -0.65
N ARG A 176 12.33 -3.05 -1.59
CA ARG A 176 13.52 -3.87 -1.30
C ARG A 176 14.73 -3.09 -0.81
N GLN A 177 14.75 -1.76 -0.94
CA GLN A 177 15.92 -0.94 -0.56
C GLN A 177 16.26 -0.99 0.95
N PHE A 178 15.35 -1.50 1.78
CA PHE A 178 15.49 -1.49 3.24
C PHE A 178 14.92 -2.74 3.91
N VAL A 179 15.06 -3.92 3.26
CA VAL A 179 14.79 -5.20 3.93
C VAL A 179 15.61 -5.22 5.22
N ILE A 180 14.91 -5.18 6.36
CA ILE A 180 15.50 -5.23 7.70
C ILE A 180 16.05 -6.64 7.92
#